data_AF-A0A5N8HJ78-F1
#
_entry.id   AF-A0A5N8HJ78-F1
#
_cell.length_a   1.000
_cell.length_b   1.000
_cell.length_c   1.000
_cell.angle_alpha   90.00
_cell.angle_beta   90.00
_cell.angle_gamma   90.00
#
_symmetry.space_group_name_H-M   'P 1'
#
loop_
_entity.id
_entity.type
_entity.pdbx_description
1 polymer ?
#
loop_
_entity_poly.entity_id
_entity_poly.type
_entity_poly.pdbx_seq_one_letter_code
_entity_poly.pdbx_strand_id
1 'polypeptide(L)' 'MKTLNRRDFPGAQYPERIIQFGEGNFLRAFVDWQIDLLNEHTDLNSGVVVVRPIETSFP' A
#
# COMPACT_ATOMS: atom_id res chain seq x y z
N MET A 1 13.22 13.01 -16.98
CA MET A 1 12.06 12.25 -16.42
C MET A 1 12.31 12.13 -14.92
N LYS A 2 11.33 12.44 -14.05
CA LYS A 2 11.52 12.28 -12.59
C LYS A 2 11.37 10.81 -12.21
N THR A 3 12.22 10.31 -11.30
CA THR A 3 12.13 8.95 -10.79
C THR A 3 10.92 8.84 -9.85
N LEU A 4 10.05 7.86 -10.08
CA LEU A 4 8.91 7.61 -9.21
C LEU A 4 9.41 6.94 -7.91
N ASN A 5 9.48 7.70 -6.82
CA ASN A 5 9.94 7.22 -5.52
C ASN A 5 9.20 7.96 -4.38
N ARG A 6 9.22 7.40 -3.16
CA ARG A 6 8.54 7.99 -1.99
C ARG A 6 9.18 9.29 -1.46
N ARG A 7 10.41 9.62 -1.87
CA ARG A 7 11.06 10.88 -1.46
C ARG A 7 10.52 12.06 -2.26
N ASP A 8 10.39 11.90 -3.57
CA ASP A 8 9.92 12.95 -4.49
C ASP A 8 8.40 12.93 -4.64
N PHE A 9 7.76 11.79 -4.36
CA PHE A 9 6.31 11.56 -4.42
C PHE A 9 5.87 10.79 -3.16
N PRO A 10 5.74 11.47 -2.01
CA PRO A 10 5.45 10.80 -0.73
C PRO A 10 4.09 10.10 -0.67
N GLY A 11 3.14 10.46 -1.57
CA GLY A 11 1.81 9.88 -1.61
C GLY A 11 0.94 10.28 -0.42
N ALA A 12 -0.24 9.68 -0.32
CA ALA A 12 -1.13 9.84 0.84
C ALA A 12 -0.56 9.09 2.06
N GLN A 13 -0.75 9.66 3.25
CA GLN A 13 -0.38 9.02 4.51
C GLN A 13 -1.65 8.72 5.32
N TYR A 14 -1.87 7.44 5.57
CA TYR A 14 -3.01 6.93 6.34
C TYR A 14 -2.51 6.18 7.59
N PRO A 15 -3.27 6.20 8.70
CA PRO A 15 -2.91 5.44 9.90
C PRO A 15 -3.00 3.94 9.62
N GLU A 16 -2.08 3.17 10.20
CA GLU A 16 -2.01 1.72 10.05
C GLU A 16 -3.24 1.05 10.67
N ARG A 17 -4.08 0.44 9.83
CA ARG A 17 -5.34 -0.20 10.25
C ARG A 17 -5.56 -1.59 9.67
N ILE A 18 -4.86 -1.90 8.58
CA ILE A 18 -4.97 -3.18 7.86
C ILE A 18 -3.60 -3.83 7.85
N ILE A 19 -3.52 -5.10 8.29
CA ILE A 19 -2.30 -5.91 8.18
C ILE A 19 -2.51 -6.92 7.07
N GLN A 20 -1.67 -6.88 6.04
CA GLN A 20 -1.68 -7.81 4.93
C GLN A 20 -0.53 -8.81 5.06
N PHE A 21 -0.86 -10.09 5.03
CA PHE A 21 0.14 -11.15 4.89
C PHE A 21 0.32 -11.50 3.43
N GLY A 22 1.56 -11.38 2.95
CA GLY A 22 1.88 -11.59 1.54
C GLY A 22 1.97 -10.28 0.76
N GLU A 23 2.79 -10.32 -0.26
CA GLU A 23 3.16 -9.18 -1.08
C GLU A 23 2.99 -9.49 -2.57
N GLY A 24 3.16 -8.47 -3.40
CA GLY A 24 3.23 -8.61 -4.85
C GLY A 24 2.16 -7.82 -5.59
N ASN A 25 2.26 -7.87 -6.92
CA ASN A 25 1.46 -7.04 -7.81
C ASN A 25 -0.03 -7.36 -7.75
N PHE A 26 -0.41 -8.61 -7.47
CA PHE A 26 -1.81 -9.00 -7.40
C PHE A 26 -2.55 -8.29 -6.25
N LEU A 27 -2.05 -8.41 -5.02
CA LEU A 27 -2.67 -7.77 -3.85
C LEU A 27 -2.66 -6.24 -3.99
N ARG A 28 -1.59 -5.69 -4.57
CA ARG A 28 -1.50 -4.25 -4.86
C ARG A 28 -2.54 -3.78 -5.87
N ALA A 29 -2.75 -4.53 -6.95
CA ALA A 29 -3.69 -4.14 -7.99
C ALA A 29 -5.15 -4.47 -7.62
N PHE A 30 -5.36 -5.40 -6.69
CA PHE A 30 -6.69 -5.90 -6.37
C PHE A 30 -7.22 -5.32 -5.05
N VAL A 31 -6.53 -5.51 -3.93
CA VAL A 31 -7.01 -5.10 -2.60
C VAL A 31 -6.64 -3.65 -2.32
N ASP A 32 -5.37 -3.26 -2.50
CA ASP A 32 -4.90 -1.92 -2.13
C ASP A 32 -5.67 -0.83 -2.91
N TRP A 33 -5.98 -1.07 -4.19
CA TRP A 33 -6.79 -0.14 -5.01
C TRP A 33 -8.20 0.09 -4.45
N GLN A 34 -8.85 -0.95 -3.93
CA GLN A 34 -10.17 -0.80 -3.32
C GLN A 34 -10.10 0.01 -2.03
N ILE A 35 -9.06 -0.19 -1.21
CA ILE A 35 -8.83 0.60 0.00
C ILE A 35 -8.55 2.06 -0.34
N ASP A 36 -7.77 2.31 -1.40
CA ASP A 36 -7.49 3.67 -1.89
C ASP A 36 -8.79 4.38 -2.31
N LEU A 37 -9.63 3.72 -3.12
CA LEU A 37 -10.95 4.25 -3.48
C LEU A 37 -11.83 4.52 -2.26
N LEU A 38 -11.82 3.62 -1.27
CA LEU A 38 -12.59 3.83 -0.03
C LEU A 38 -12.06 5.02 0.77
N ASN A 39 -10.74 5.23 0.84
CA ASN A 39 -10.17 6.39 1.50
C ASN A 39 -10.46 7.71 0.75
N GLU A 40 -10.57 7.67 -0.58
CA GLU A 40 -10.94 8.85 -1.40
C GLU A 40 -12.43 9.22 -1.25
N HIS A 41 -13.31 8.21 -1.14
CA HIS A 41 -14.76 8.41 -1.22
C HIS A 41 -15.47 8.31 0.13
N THR A 42 -14.76 7.95 1.21
CA THR A 42 -15.31 7.78 2.56
C THR A 42 -14.29 8.17 3.64
N ASP A 43 -14.72 8.24 4.90
CA ASP A 43 -13.84 8.55 6.03
C ASP A 43 -13.03 7.33 6.56
N LEU A 44 -12.81 6.31 5.72
CA LEU A 44 -12.15 5.06 6.13
C LEU A 44 -10.74 5.30 6.68
N ASN A 45 -9.98 6.24 6.10
CA ASN A 45 -8.65 6.68 6.54
C ASN A 45 -7.78 5.52 7.03
N SER A 46 -7.58 4.50 6.18
CA SER A 46 -6.94 3.23 6.54
C SER A 46 -5.73 2.93 5.67
N GLY A 47 -4.57 2.82 6.31
CA GLY A 47 -3.32 2.38 5.72
C GLY A 47 -3.13 0.87 5.83
N VAL A 48 -2.52 0.30 4.80
CA VAL A 48 -2.17 -1.13 4.71
C VAL A 48 -0.70 -1.32 5.05
N VAL A 49 -0.42 -2.13 6.08
CA VAL A 49 0.91 -2.59 6.46
C VAL A 49 1.11 -4.00 5.93
N VAL A 50 2.18 -4.21 5.15
CA VAL A 50 2.49 -5.50 4.53
C VAL A 50 3.51 -6.26 5.37
N VAL A 51 3.16 -7.48 5.75
CA VAL A 51 4.04 -8.47 6.37
C VAL A 51 4.50 -9.42 5.27
N ARG A 52 5.82 -9.48 5.07
CA ARG A 52 6.47 -10.46 4.18
C ARG A 52 6.76 -11.72 5.00
N PRO A 53 6.05 -12.84 4.77
CA PRO A 53 6.25 -14.05 5.56
C PRO A 53 7.48 -14.86 5.13
N ILE A 54 8.04 -14.57 3.94
CA ILE A 54 9.24 -15.23 3.41
C ILE A 54 10.42 -14.27 3.40
N GLU A 55 11.58 -14.76 3.84
CA GLU A 55 12.83 -14.03 3.74
C GLU A 55 13.35 -14.15 2.29
N THR A 56 13.33 -13.03 1.55
CA THR A 56 13.90 -12.97 0.21
C THR A 56 14.69 -11.67 0.04
N SER A 57 15.83 -11.80 -0.64
CA SER A 57 16.69 -10.66 -1.00
C SER A 57 16.19 -9.88 -2.21
N PHE A 58 15.12 -10.34 -2.86
CA PHE A 58 14.52 -9.67 -4.03
C PHE A 58 13.38 -8.71 -3.62
N PRO A 59 13.35 -7.47 -4.14
CA PRO A 59 12.23 -6.53 -3.97
C PRO A 59 11.03 -6.87 -4.86
#